data_AF-A0A353FMZ5-F1
#
_entry.id   AF-A0A353FMZ5-F1
#
_cell.length_a   1.000
_cell.length_b   1.000
_cell.length_c   1.000
_cell.angle_alpha   90.00
_cell.angle_beta   90.00
_cell.angle_gamma   90.00
#
_symmetry.space_group_name_H-M   'P 1'
#
loop_
_entity.id
_entity.type
_entity.pdbx_description
1 polymer ?
#
loop_
_entity_poly.entity_id
_entity_poly.type
_entity_poly.pdbx_seq_one_letter_code
_entity_poly.pdbx_strand_id
1 'polypeptide(L)'
;MPSLLLTLFLLPEVIDNAVQDSVPQPARILVYVQSYGFTHAVAKRSKPGADSYVDSRIRLWADSDPRLEITVSQDPTIFHPVKLMDFDAVFFYTTGELPLDEPAKRALLSFVRDGGGFVGSHCATDTFYQWEDYGLMLGGYFDGHPWHQKVRVRVEDPSHPAVAHIPDGFELTDEIYQFKSPWSRDRVHVLMSLDTESVDMTRNSIRRGDGDFAISWTREEGKGRVFYTSLGHRDEVWRAEWFRNHLVEGLLWAAGKSPEKTEEILRGCKRCKERGVVDCNRHPKDLRQAELEEGVFCTEAARCKKCQGAMVLPCQKCDGGPETASMERRRHQAQAWLARESKLETILNRPLRRLEAPGVELVFEARSLKKKKKRSDPHAFSHHLLGLLRQTRSLIDKDFGTGLLDTSSPTRTWIWETAKDHLTTAEGMLGIRPAGDFKWLGHQPVHSIWSGDLGIEGDAEAAESNAVHNAAHMVISMLRRDSWIGDRGGGWFDAGAGHAYEEAVLGSRRNYCVEETNTVPDYAGGRWEPAIRKFLASNPEVIIPRLVDRQTGELTPREHALCWSLFEWLRKNHTQALSPILSGLQSRKPARNLFREHVGMDLLAADATWRAWVAEAYAPSTLKGR
;
A
#
# COMPACT_ATOMS: atom_id res chain seq x y z
N MET A 1 -38.67 -25.54 81.10
CA MET A 1 -38.51 -24.38 80.19
C MET A 1 -37.03 -24.20 79.89
N PRO A 2 -36.63 -24.00 78.62
CA PRO A 2 -36.29 -25.15 77.76
C PRO A 2 -34.89 -25.12 77.12
N SER A 3 -34.50 -26.30 76.65
CA SER A 3 -33.34 -26.65 75.81
C SER A 3 -33.27 -25.87 74.50
N LEU A 4 -32.06 -25.51 74.07
CA LEU A 4 -31.79 -25.05 72.70
C LEU A 4 -31.02 -26.13 71.93
N LEU A 5 -31.70 -26.71 70.93
CA LEU A 5 -31.16 -27.65 69.95
C LEU A 5 -30.27 -26.92 68.94
N LEU A 6 -29.13 -27.54 68.64
CA LEU A 6 -28.24 -27.22 67.52
C LEU A 6 -28.93 -27.63 66.21
N THR A 7 -29.29 -26.67 65.35
CA THR A 7 -29.87 -26.96 64.02
C THR A 7 -28.84 -26.63 62.94
N LEU A 8 -28.37 -27.66 62.26
CA LEU A 8 -27.48 -27.59 61.10
C LEU A 8 -28.28 -27.04 59.90
N PHE A 9 -28.00 -25.80 59.47
CA PHE A 9 -28.55 -25.27 58.22
C PHE A 9 -27.71 -25.77 57.05
N LEU A 10 -28.30 -26.65 56.23
CA LEU A 10 -27.84 -26.94 54.87
C LEU A 10 -28.04 -25.69 54.01
N LEU A 11 -26.95 -25.15 53.46
CA LEU A 11 -27.01 -24.13 52.42
C LEU A 11 -27.55 -24.77 51.13
N PRO A 12 -28.48 -24.13 50.39
CA PRO A 12 -28.89 -24.61 49.08
C PRO A 12 -27.74 -24.44 48.08
N GLU A 13 -27.52 -25.46 47.27
CA GLU A 13 -26.63 -25.42 46.11
C GLU A 13 -26.94 -24.20 45.25
N VAL A 14 -25.89 -23.45 44.94
CA VAL A 14 -25.89 -22.39 43.94
C VAL A 14 -26.18 -23.07 42.60
N ILE A 15 -27.40 -22.93 42.11
CA ILE A 15 -27.70 -23.18 40.69
C ILE A 15 -27.01 -22.05 39.94
N ASP A 16 -25.85 -22.37 39.38
CA ASP A 16 -25.13 -21.54 38.43
C ASP A 16 -26.04 -21.37 37.20
N ASN A 17 -26.80 -20.27 37.16
CA ASN A 17 -27.50 -19.86 35.95
C ASN A 17 -26.41 -19.45 34.96
N ALA A 18 -25.93 -20.43 34.20
CA ALA A 18 -25.18 -20.20 32.98
C ALA A 18 -25.98 -19.20 32.15
N VAL A 19 -25.40 -18.01 31.94
CA VAL A 19 -25.82 -17.10 30.89
C VAL A 19 -25.70 -17.91 29.60
N GLN A 20 -26.83 -18.40 29.10
CA GLN A 20 -26.90 -18.88 27.73
C GLN A 20 -26.56 -17.67 26.86
N ASP A 21 -25.39 -17.69 26.21
CA ASP A 21 -25.09 -16.78 25.12
C ASP A 21 -26.20 -16.93 24.08
N SER A 22 -27.18 -16.02 24.12
CA SER A 22 -28.28 -16.00 23.17
C SER A 22 -27.68 -15.71 21.81
N VAL A 23 -27.82 -16.65 20.87
CA VAL A 23 -27.47 -16.43 19.47
C VAL A 23 -28.10 -15.10 19.01
N PRO A 24 -27.32 -14.15 18.47
CA PRO A 24 -27.85 -12.87 18.02
C PRO A 24 -28.97 -13.12 17.00
N GLN A 25 -30.16 -12.59 17.30
CA GLN A 25 -31.30 -12.71 16.39
C GLN A 25 -31.05 -11.90 15.12
N PRO A 26 -31.39 -12.42 13.93
CA PRO A 26 -31.23 -11.69 12.68
C PRO A 26 -32.06 -10.41 12.69
N ALA A 27 -31.61 -9.41 11.92
CA ALA A 27 -32.38 -8.21 11.65
C ALA A 27 -33.56 -8.56 10.74
N ARG A 28 -34.78 -8.36 11.22
CA ARG A 28 -36.01 -8.59 10.47
C ARG A 28 -36.33 -7.38 9.61
N ILE A 29 -36.17 -7.49 8.29
CA ILE A 29 -36.31 -6.38 7.35
C ILE A 29 -37.56 -6.55 6.50
N LEU A 30 -38.44 -5.55 6.49
CA LEU A 30 -39.51 -5.45 5.50
C LEU A 30 -38.99 -4.76 4.23
N VAL A 31 -38.94 -5.48 3.12
CA VAL A 31 -38.57 -4.96 1.80
C VAL A 31 -39.84 -4.55 1.04
N TYR A 32 -39.94 -3.27 0.70
CA TYR A 32 -41.07 -2.69 -0.03
C TYR A 32 -40.60 -2.02 -1.32
N VAL A 33 -40.92 -2.65 -2.44
CA VAL A 33 -40.56 -2.20 -3.80
C VAL A 33 -41.82 -1.97 -4.62
N GLN A 34 -42.17 -0.70 -4.82
CA GLN A 34 -43.40 -0.26 -5.49
C GLN A 34 -43.21 1.06 -6.24
N SER A 35 -43.76 1.15 -7.45
CA SER A 35 -43.70 2.37 -8.27
C SER A 35 -45.10 2.84 -8.62
N TYR A 36 -45.50 3.97 -8.05
CA TYR A 36 -46.69 4.74 -8.40
C TYR A 36 -46.32 6.02 -9.19
N GLY A 37 -45.05 6.11 -9.61
CA GLY A 37 -44.52 7.09 -10.54
C GLY A 37 -43.67 6.39 -11.61
N PHE A 38 -42.44 6.86 -11.82
CA PHE A 38 -41.51 6.23 -12.76
C PHE A 38 -41.08 4.83 -12.26
N THR A 39 -41.11 3.83 -13.14
CA THR A 39 -40.69 2.46 -12.82
C THR A 39 -39.28 2.20 -13.36
N HIS A 40 -38.31 2.14 -12.45
CA HIS A 40 -36.92 1.81 -12.76
C HIS A 40 -36.79 0.38 -13.30
N ALA A 41 -35.82 0.15 -14.19
CA ALA A 41 -35.61 -1.15 -14.83
C ALA A 41 -35.41 -2.28 -13.80
N VAL A 42 -34.67 -2.01 -12.71
CA VAL A 42 -34.41 -2.96 -11.63
C VAL A 42 -35.63 -3.22 -10.73
N ALA A 43 -36.61 -2.31 -10.69
CA ALA A 43 -37.86 -2.47 -9.95
C ALA A 43 -38.98 -3.10 -10.80
N LYS A 44 -38.80 -3.21 -12.12
CA LYS A 44 -39.80 -3.75 -13.03
C LYS A 44 -40.02 -5.24 -12.76
N ARG A 45 -41.29 -5.64 -12.68
CA ARG A 45 -41.73 -7.04 -12.50
C ARG A 45 -42.21 -7.61 -13.84
N SER A 46 -42.01 -8.91 -14.03
CA SER A 46 -42.49 -9.62 -15.22
C SER A 46 -44.00 -9.85 -15.19
N LYS A 47 -44.58 -10.03 -14.00
CA LYS A 47 -46.01 -10.22 -13.74
C LYS A 47 -46.37 -9.86 -12.29
N PRO A 48 -47.66 -9.63 -11.96
CA PRO A 48 -48.10 -9.41 -10.58
C PRO A 48 -47.64 -10.55 -9.66
N GLY A 49 -47.12 -10.20 -8.48
CA GLY A 49 -46.61 -11.14 -7.49
C GLY A 49 -45.23 -11.75 -7.79
N ALA A 50 -44.63 -11.52 -8.96
CA ALA A 50 -43.24 -11.93 -9.22
C ALA A 50 -42.25 -10.95 -8.58
N ASP A 51 -41.08 -11.44 -8.17
CA ASP A 51 -39.99 -10.61 -7.68
C ASP A 51 -39.43 -9.69 -8.79
N SER A 52 -39.03 -8.48 -8.41
CA SER A 52 -38.22 -7.57 -9.23
C SER A 52 -36.76 -7.96 -9.11
N TYR A 53 -35.89 -7.27 -9.85
CA TYR A 53 -34.45 -7.48 -9.68
C TYR A 53 -33.99 -7.09 -8.27
N VAL A 54 -34.50 -5.96 -7.73
CA VAL A 54 -34.20 -5.53 -6.36
C VAL A 54 -34.58 -6.59 -5.33
N ASP A 55 -35.81 -7.11 -5.37
CA ASP A 55 -36.25 -8.14 -4.42
C ASP A 55 -35.36 -9.38 -4.50
N SER A 56 -35.07 -9.82 -5.73
CA SER A 56 -34.25 -11.02 -5.99
C SER A 56 -32.83 -10.85 -5.43
N ARG A 57 -32.24 -9.65 -5.54
CA ARG A 57 -30.89 -9.38 -5.02
C ARG A 57 -30.87 -9.35 -3.50
N ILE A 58 -31.84 -8.68 -2.87
CA ILE A 58 -31.89 -8.60 -1.41
C ILE A 58 -32.19 -9.98 -0.80
N ARG A 59 -33.09 -10.77 -1.40
CA ARG A 59 -33.30 -12.19 -1.02
C ARG A 59 -32.02 -12.99 -1.10
N LEU A 60 -31.34 -12.94 -2.24
CA LEU A 60 -30.06 -13.63 -2.42
C LEU A 60 -29.03 -13.23 -1.36
N TRP A 61 -28.98 -11.96 -0.97
CA TRP A 61 -28.06 -11.51 0.08
C TRP A 61 -28.45 -12.02 1.46
N ALA A 62 -29.74 -12.00 1.80
CA ALA A 62 -30.25 -12.56 3.06
C ALA A 62 -30.01 -14.07 3.17
N ASP A 63 -30.21 -14.82 2.07
CA ASP A 63 -29.91 -16.25 2.01
C ASP A 63 -28.42 -16.56 2.27
N SER A 64 -27.54 -15.58 2.00
CA SER A 64 -26.08 -15.68 2.18
C SER A 64 -25.53 -15.02 3.44
N ASP A 65 -26.37 -14.29 4.20
CA ASP A 65 -25.96 -13.54 5.40
C ASP A 65 -26.95 -13.83 6.55
N PRO A 66 -26.56 -14.67 7.53
CA PRO A 66 -27.46 -15.09 8.60
C PRO A 66 -27.84 -13.94 9.55
N ARG A 67 -27.26 -12.74 9.39
CA ARG A 67 -27.64 -11.54 10.14
C ARG A 67 -28.94 -10.90 9.62
N LEU A 68 -29.45 -11.33 8.47
CA LEU A 68 -30.63 -10.77 7.83
C LEU A 68 -31.75 -11.81 7.73
N GLU A 69 -32.96 -11.40 8.10
CA GLU A 69 -34.20 -12.09 7.78
C GLU A 69 -35.09 -11.11 7.03
N ILE A 70 -35.55 -11.45 5.83
CA ILE A 70 -36.29 -10.49 5.00
C ILE A 70 -37.70 -10.96 4.64
N THR A 71 -38.63 -10.02 4.66
CA THR A 71 -39.98 -10.19 4.14
C THR A 71 -40.22 -9.18 3.03
N VAL A 72 -40.51 -9.66 1.82
CA VAL A 72 -40.90 -8.78 0.71
C VAL A 72 -42.41 -8.66 0.69
N SER A 73 -42.93 -7.44 0.66
CA SER A 73 -44.37 -7.18 0.50
C SER A 73 -44.63 -6.17 -0.61
N GLN A 74 -45.77 -6.34 -1.27
CA GLN A 74 -46.34 -5.39 -2.23
C GLN A 74 -47.66 -4.79 -1.70
N ASP A 75 -48.19 -5.37 -0.62
CA ASP A 75 -49.47 -4.98 -0.03
C ASP A 75 -49.27 -3.79 0.92
N PRO A 76 -49.87 -2.61 0.66
CA PRO A 76 -49.75 -1.44 1.52
C PRO A 76 -50.31 -1.67 2.93
N THR A 77 -51.19 -2.66 3.14
CA THR A 77 -51.72 -2.97 4.47
C THR A 77 -50.66 -3.52 5.44
N ILE A 78 -49.46 -3.86 4.95
CA ILE A 78 -48.31 -4.27 5.76
C ILE A 78 -47.85 -3.15 6.72
N PHE A 79 -48.17 -1.89 6.39
CA PHE A 79 -47.82 -0.73 7.21
C PHE A 79 -48.82 -0.43 8.33
N HIS A 80 -49.84 -1.28 8.55
CA HIS A 80 -50.70 -1.12 9.72
C HIS A 80 -49.95 -1.51 11.01
N PRO A 81 -50.24 -0.85 12.16
CA PRO A 81 -49.42 -0.91 13.37
C PRO A 81 -49.02 -2.31 13.84
N VAL A 82 -49.94 -3.27 13.83
CA VAL A 82 -49.70 -4.63 14.34
C VAL A 82 -48.66 -5.37 13.49
N LYS A 83 -48.68 -5.18 12.17
CA LYS A 83 -47.78 -5.89 11.24
C LYS A 83 -46.37 -5.29 11.23
N LEU A 84 -46.23 -3.99 11.50
CA LEU A 84 -44.92 -3.33 11.54
C LEU A 84 -44.06 -3.75 12.75
N MET A 85 -44.67 -4.25 13.82
CA MET A 85 -43.94 -4.74 15.01
C MET A 85 -43.11 -6.00 14.73
N ASP A 86 -43.38 -6.69 13.61
CA ASP A 86 -42.64 -7.88 13.18
C ASP A 86 -41.28 -7.55 12.55
N PHE A 87 -40.95 -6.27 12.41
CA PHE A 87 -39.73 -5.83 11.73
C PHE A 87 -38.88 -4.93 12.62
N ASP A 88 -37.57 -4.99 12.39
CA ASP A 88 -36.58 -4.13 13.02
C ASP A 88 -36.26 -2.93 12.11
N ALA A 89 -36.42 -3.09 10.79
CA ALA A 89 -36.33 -1.99 9.83
C ALA A 89 -37.19 -2.21 8.58
N VAL A 90 -37.49 -1.12 7.87
CA VAL A 90 -38.15 -1.13 6.56
C VAL A 90 -37.19 -0.62 5.47
N PHE A 91 -37.16 -1.29 4.33
CA PHE A 91 -36.39 -0.92 3.15
C PHE A 91 -37.31 -0.46 2.01
N PHE A 92 -37.07 0.74 1.49
CA PHE A 92 -37.82 1.35 0.41
C PHE A 92 -36.97 1.48 -0.85
N TYR A 93 -37.47 0.89 -1.93
CA TYR A 93 -37.12 1.24 -3.30
C TYR A 93 -38.42 1.59 -4.02
N THR A 94 -38.88 2.82 -3.83
CA THR A 94 -40.25 3.25 -4.18
C THR A 94 -40.27 4.50 -5.02
N THR A 95 -41.36 4.76 -5.75
CA THR A 95 -41.58 6.05 -6.44
C THR A 95 -43.04 6.48 -6.37
N GLY A 96 -43.28 7.79 -6.39
CA GLY A 96 -44.60 8.41 -6.48
C GLY A 96 -45.38 8.44 -5.16
N GLU A 97 -46.69 8.67 -5.25
CA GLU A 97 -47.60 8.67 -4.11
C GLU A 97 -48.15 7.26 -3.91
N LEU A 98 -47.58 6.53 -2.95
CA LEU A 98 -48.03 5.16 -2.64
C LEU A 98 -49.43 5.20 -1.98
N PRO A 99 -50.26 4.15 -2.12
CA PRO A 99 -51.60 4.10 -1.56
C PRO A 99 -51.58 3.73 -0.05
N LEU A 100 -50.77 4.43 0.74
CA LEU A 100 -50.80 4.33 2.20
C LEU A 100 -51.83 5.32 2.73
N ASP A 101 -52.82 4.81 3.44
CA ASP A 101 -53.80 5.63 4.14
C ASP A 101 -53.17 6.35 5.35
N GLU A 102 -53.88 7.33 5.91
CA GLU A 102 -53.37 8.12 7.03
C GLU A 102 -53.00 7.27 8.28
N PRO A 103 -53.75 6.22 8.65
CA PRO A 103 -53.31 5.25 9.65
C PRO A 103 -51.96 4.60 9.34
N ALA A 104 -51.73 4.10 8.12
CA ALA A 104 -50.48 3.47 7.71
C ALA A 104 -49.32 4.47 7.71
N LYS A 105 -49.54 5.70 7.23
CA LYS A 105 -48.54 6.77 7.27
C LYS A 105 -48.10 7.08 8.71
N ARG A 106 -49.06 7.29 9.61
CA ARG A 106 -48.77 7.52 11.04
C ARG A 106 -48.05 6.33 11.68
N ALA A 107 -48.44 5.11 11.35
CA ALA A 107 -47.82 3.91 11.87
C ALA A 107 -46.36 3.77 11.44
N LEU A 108 -46.06 4.02 10.15
CA LEU A 108 -44.68 4.03 9.64
C LEU A 108 -43.83 5.10 10.34
N LEU A 109 -44.33 6.32 10.47
CA LEU A 109 -43.59 7.39 11.13
C LEU A 109 -43.38 7.12 12.63
N SER A 110 -44.38 6.57 13.31
CA SER A 110 -44.27 6.19 14.72
C SER A 110 -43.30 5.03 14.90
N PHE A 111 -43.35 4.02 14.02
CA PHE A 111 -42.40 2.90 14.01
C PHE A 111 -40.96 3.39 13.99
N VAL A 112 -40.63 4.33 13.09
CA VAL A 112 -39.28 4.90 13.04
C VAL A 112 -38.99 5.70 14.31
N ARG A 113 -39.88 6.63 14.70
CA ARG A 113 -39.68 7.45 15.92
C ARG A 113 -39.52 6.64 17.21
N ASP A 114 -40.09 5.44 17.27
CA ASP A 114 -40.05 4.55 18.43
C ASP A 114 -38.84 3.60 18.44
N GLY A 115 -38.01 3.60 17.39
CA GLY A 115 -36.74 2.85 17.35
C GLY A 115 -36.58 1.92 16.15
N GLY A 116 -37.59 1.81 15.29
CA GLY A 116 -37.48 1.08 14.03
C GLY A 116 -36.55 1.76 13.03
N GLY A 117 -35.89 0.96 12.20
CA GLY A 117 -35.01 1.46 11.13
C GLY A 117 -35.77 1.82 9.86
N PHE A 118 -35.31 2.85 9.14
CA PHE A 118 -35.75 3.15 7.78
C PHE A 118 -34.57 3.18 6.83
N VAL A 119 -34.67 2.49 5.70
CA VAL A 119 -33.61 2.40 4.70
C VAL A 119 -34.18 2.77 3.34
N GLY A 120 -33.67 3.83 2.73
CA GLY A 120 -34.03 4.23 1.37
C GLY A 120 -32.88 3.99 0.39
N SER A 121 -33.19 3.47 -0.80
CA SER A 121 -32.24 3.38 -1.91
C SER A 121 -32.78 4.06 -3.15
N HIS A 122 -31.88 4.79 -3.83
CA HIS A 122 -32.10 5.47 -5.09
C HIS A 122 -33.38 6.31 -5.08
N CYS A 123 -34.42 5.78 -5.74
CA CYS A 123 -35.67 6.46 -6.00
C CYS A 123 -36.56 6.66 -4.77
N ALA A 124 -36.20 6.15 -3.58
CA ALA A 124 -36.96 6.41 -2.35
C ALA A 124 -37.16 7.91 -2.04
N THR A 125 -36.25 8.79 -2.49
CA THR A 125 -36.44 10.26 -2.37
C THR A 125 -37.41 10.85 -3.40
N ASP A 126 -37.84 10.06 -4.40
CA ASP A 126 -38.87 10.37 -5.39
C ASP A 126 -40.24 9.79 -4.98
N THR A 127 -40.49 9.71 -3.67
CA THR A 127 -41.72 9.17 -3.06
C THR A 127 -42.36 10.17 -2.11
N PHE A 128 -43.70 10.22 -2.06
CA PHE A 128 -44.49 10.99 -1.08
C PHE A 128 -44.15 12.49 -0.99
N TYR A 129 -44.15 13.20 -2.12
CA TYR A 129 -43.94 14.64 -2.16
C TYR A 129 -45.03 15.42 -1.40
N GLN A 130 -46.22 14.84 -1.24
CA GLN A 130 -47.34 15.47 -0.51
C GLN A 130 -47.30 15.26 1.01
N TRP A 131 -46.33 14.50 1.52
CA TRP A 131 -46.25 14.15 2.94
C TRP A 131 -44.94 14.64 3.56
N GLU A 132 -44.96 15.88 4.05
CA GLU A 132 -43.76 16.57 4.55
C GLU A 132 -42.95 15.78 5.60
N ASP A 133 -43.60 15.08 6.52
CA ASP A 133 -42.91 14.26 7.53
C ASP A 133 -42.04 13.17 6.88
N TYR A 134 -42.42 12.63 5.72
CA TYR A 134 -41.60 11.66 4.99
C TYR A 134 -40.29 12.29 4.52
N GLY A 135 -40.36 13.48 3.93
CA GLY A 135 -39.18 14.24 3.52
C GLY A 135 -38.29 14.61 4.70
N LEU A 136 -38.88 14.99 5.85
CA LEU A 136 -38.14 15.31 7.07
C LEU A 136 -37.44 14.07 7.65
N MET A 137 -38.13 12.93 7.70
CA MET A 137 -37.58 11.66 8.15
C MET A 137 -36.42 11.21 7.25
N LEU A 138 -36.64 11.17 5.93
CA LEU A 138 -35.63 10.72 4.96
C LEU A 138 -34.46 11.69 4.82
N GLY A 139 -34.71 12.96 5.10
CA GLY A 139 -33.73 14.04 5.07
C GLY A 139 -33.76 14.88 3.79
N GLY A 140 -34.63 14.60 2.82
CA GLY A 140 -34.74 15.38 1.58
C GLY A 140 -35.61 14.71 0.52
N TYR A 141 -35.94 15.46 -0.54
CA TYR A 141 -36.64 14.94 -1.71
C TYR A 141 -35.78 15.06 -2.97
N PHE A 142 -36.03 14.18 -3.94
CA PHE A 142 -35.41 14.22 -5.25
C PHE A 142 -35.68 15.55 -5.98
N ASP A 143 -34.64 16.08 -6.63
CA ASP A 143 -34.70 17.32 -7.42
C ASP A 143 -33.93 17.22 -8.74
N GLY A 144 -33.88 16.02 -9.32
CA GLY A 144 -33.23 15.77 -10.60
C GLY A 144 -31.93 14.99 -10.48
N HIS A 145 -31.40 14.60 -11.64
CA HIS A 145 -30.24 13.73 -11.77
C HIS A 145 -29.26 14.30 -12.82
N PRO A 146 -28.42 15.30 -12.46
CA PRO A 146 -27.62 16.01 -13.44
C PRO A 146 -26.58 15.13 -14.17
N TRP A 147 -26.23 13.97 -13.61
CA TRP A 147 -25.15 13.12 -14.13
C TRP A 147 -25.57 11.66 -14.28
N HIS A 148 -25.34 11.14 -15.49
CA HIS A 148 -25.59 9.76 -15.93
C HIS A 148 -24.30 9.20 -16.55
N GLN A 149 -23.21 9.24 -15.78
CA GLN A 149 -21.87 8.99 -16.28
C GLN A 149 -20.99 8.42 -15.18
N LYS A 150 -19.74 8.08 -15.53
CA LYS A 150 -18.73 7.73 -14.54
C LYS A 150 -18.41 8.96 -13.69
N VAL A 151 -18.45 8.82 -12.38
CA VAL A 151 -18.13 9.87 -11.41
C VAL A 151 -17.15 9.34 -10.37
N ARG A 152 -16.43 10.24 -9.71
CA ARG A 152 -15.64 9.92 -8.51
C ARG A 152 -16.48 10.23 -7.26
N VAL A 153 -16.43 9.34 -6.29
CA VAL A 153 -17.16 9.44 -5.01
C VAL A 153 -16.16 9.59 -3.88
N ARG A 154 -16.41 10.56 -2.99
CA ARG A 154 -15.64 10.77 -1.75
C ARG A 154 -16.33 10.04 -0.61
N VAL A 155 -15.56 9.30 0.20
CA VAL A 155 -16.05 8.68 1.44
C VAL A 155 -15.74 9.63 2.59
N GLU A 156 -16.77 10.19 3.21
CA GLU A 156 -16.63 11.29 4.17
C GLU A 156 -16.45 10.81 5.62
N ASP A 157 -17.07 9.68 5.97
CA ASP A 157 -16.86 9.01 7.25
C ASP A 157 -16.48 7.54 7.02
N PRO A 158 -15.20 7.23 6.78
CA PRO A 158 -14.73 5.86 6.55
C PRO A 158 -14.86 4.97 7.80
N SER A 159 -15.28 5.51 8.96
CA SER A 159 -15.48 4.75 10.19
C SER A 159 -16.89 4.18 10.34
N HIS A 160 -17.83 4.61 9.49
CA HIS A 160 -19.20 4.15 9.52
C HIS A 160 -19.31 2.77 8.84
N PRO A 161 -19.97 1.76 9.46
CA PRO A 161 -19.99 0.38 8.95
C PRO A 161 -20.50 0.27 7.51
N ALA A 162 -21.48 1.09 7.12
CA ALA A 162 -21.99 1.14 5.76
C ALA A 162 -20.95 1.53 4.69
N VAL A 163 -19.83 2.18 5.03
CA VAL A 163 -18.82 2.63 4.04
C VAL A 163 -17.39 2.24 4.40
N ALA A 164 -17.17 1.58 5.55
CA ALA A 164 -15.83 1.22 6.03
C ALA A 164 -15.06 0.25 5.12
N HIS A 165 -15.76 -0.53 4.30
CA HIS A 165 -15.17 -1.42 3.29
C HIS A 165 -14.89 -0.73 1.94
N ILE A 166 -15.32 0.51 1.76
CA ILE A 166 -15.16 1.25 0.51
C ILE A 166 -13.81 2.00 0.56
N PRO A 167 -12.94 1.87 -0.47
CA PRO A 167 -11.71 2.63 -0.53
C PRO A 167 -11.99 4.12 -0.66
N ASP A 168 -11.11 4.95 -0.12
CA ASP A 168 -11.20 6.39 -0.30
C ASP A 168 -11.04 6.75 -1.79
N GLY A 169 -11.95 7.57 -2.32
CA GLY A 169 -11.96 8.00 -3.72
C GLY A 169 -12.13 6.87 -4.74
N PHE A 170 -13.34 6.31 -4.88
CA PHE A 170 -13.65 5.29 -5.89
C PHE A 170 -14.50 5.85 -7.04
N GLU A 171 -14.44 5.21 -8.21
CA GLU A 171 -15.22 5.60 -9.38
C GLU A 171 -16.37 4.62 -9.64
N LEU A 172 -17.54 5.15 -10.01
CA LEU A 172 -18.70 4.34 -10.38
C LEU A 172 -19.51 5.03 -11.48
N THR A 173 -20.29 4.27 -12.23
CA THR A 173 -21.28 4.79 -13.19
C THR A 173 -22.68 4.46 -12.70
N ASP A 174 -23.46 5.49 -12.35
CA ASP A 174 -24.86 5.39 -11.94
C ASP A 174 -25.60 6.69 -12.28
N GLU A 175 -26.87 6.79 -11.92
CA GLU A 175 -27.66 8.02 -11.99
C GLU A 175 -27.52 8.82 -10.68
N ILE A 176 -26.77 9.93 -10.72
CA ILE A 176 -26.45 10.72 -9.52
C ILE A 176 -27.47 11.83 -9.31
N TYR A 177 -28.13 11.79 -8.15
CA TYR A 177 -29.21 12.71 -7.77
C TYR A 177 -28.70 14.01 -7.15
N GLN A 178 -29.56 15.02 -7.18
CA GLN A 178 -29.51 16.18 -6.30
C GLN A 178 -30.83 16.29 -5.54
N PHE A 179 -30.82 17.01 -4.41
CA PHE A 179 -31.95 17.05 -3.48
C PHE A 179 -32.46 18.46 -3.22
N LYS A 180 -33.77 18.60 -3.00
CA LYS A 180 -34.45 19.83 -2.57
C LYS A 180 -34.90 19.73 -1.10
N SER A 181 -35.50 20.81 -0.60
CA SER A 181 -36.07 20.89 0.75
C SER A 181 -36.88 19.63 1.10
N PRO A 182 -36.75 19.06 2.32
CA PRO A 182 -36.02 19.59 3.48
C PRO A 182 -34.57 19.10 3.56
N TRP A 183 -33.86 18.92 2.44
CA TRP A 183 -32.43 18.67 2.48
C TRP A 183 -31.62 19.79 3.14
N SER A 184 -30.71 19.41 4.04
CA SER A 184 -29.68 20.27 4.61
C SER A 184 -28.56 19.41 5.15
N ARG A 185 -27.31 19.81 4.85
CA ARG A 185 -26.11 19.15 5.34
C ARG A 185 -26.10 19.02 6.87
N ASP A 186 -26.51 20.06 7.58
CA ASP A 186 -26.53 20.08 9.06
C ASP A 186 -27.57 19.14 9.70
N ARG A 187 -28.50 18.58 8.91
CA ARG A 187 -29.57 17.69 9.41
C ARG A 187 -29.25 16.22 9.26
N VAL A 188 -28.16 15.88 8.58
CA VAL A 188 -27.80 14.51 8.22
C VAL A 188 -26.31 14.27 8.46
N HIS A 189 -25.94 13.02 8.68
CA HIS A 189 -24.55 12.58 8.72
C HIS A 189 -24.18 11.97 7.37
N VAL A 190 -23.50 12.74 6.53
CA VAL A 190 -23.16 12.29 5.17
C VAL A 190 -22.01 11.29 5.21
N LEU A 191 -22.20 10.17 4.50
CA LEU A 191 -21.24 9.08 4.38
C LEU A 191 -20.48 9.10 3.06
N MET A 192 -21.15 9.50 1.98
CA MET A 192 -20.57 9.64 0.65
C MET A 192 -21.08 10.90 -0.04
N SER A 193 -20.23 11.55 -0.82
CA SER A 193 -20.59 12.67 -1.69
C SER A 193 -19.93 12.57 -3.07
N LEU A 194 -20.55 13.23 -4.05
CA LEU A 194 -19.98 13.38 -5.37
C LEU A 194 -18.72 14.23 -5.30
N ASP A 195 -17.66 13.77 -5.94
CA ASP A 195 -16.54 14.64 -6.24
C ASP A 195 -16.87 15.54 -7.43
N THR A 196 -17.18 16.80 -7.15
CA THR A 196 -17.55 17.80 -8.17
C THR A 196 -16.44 18.08 -9.18
N GLU A 197 -15.17 17.78 -8.88
CA GLU A 197 -14.07 17.90 -9.84
C GLU A 197 -14.12 16.83 -10.95
N SER A 198 -14.87 15.74 -10.71
CA SER A 198 -15.02 14.66 -11.68
C SER A 198 -16.13 14.89 -12.70
N VAL A 199 -16.85 16.00 -12.61
CA VAL A 199 -18.03 16.29 -13.42
C VAL A 199 -18.07 17.73 -13.93
N ASP A 200 -18.88 17.96 -14.97
CA ASP A 200 -19.18 19.30 -15.46
C ASP A 200 -20.22 19.97 -14.55
N MET A 201 -19.76 20.98 -13.80
CA MET A 201 -20.54 21.79 -12.88
C MET A 201 -21.28 22.96 -13.55
N THR A 202 -21.18 23.11 -14.87
CA THR A 202 -21.86 24.18 -15.64
C THR A 202 -23.22 23.76 -16.21
N ARG A 203 -23.65 22.52 -15.96
CA ARG A 203 -24.90 21.97 -16.50
C ARG A 203 -26.13 22.70 -15.97
N ASN A 204 -27.01 23.11 -16.89
CA ASN A 204 -28.31 23.74 -16.56
C ASN A 204 -29.25 22.84 -15.73
N SER A 205 -28.99 21.53 -15.67
CA SER A 205 -29.75 20.59 -14.85
C SER A 205 -29.37 20.64 -13.37
N ILE A 206 -28.28 21.31 -13.01
CA ILE A 206 -27.87 21.52 -11.61
C ILE A 206 -28.73 22.63 -11.01
N ARG A 207 -29.47 22.31 -9.95
CA ARG A 207 -30.41 23.22 -9.26
C ARG A 207 -29.90 23.70 -7.91
N ARG A 208 -28.95 22.96 -7.31
CA ARG A 208 -28.30 23.35 -6.04
C ARG A 208 -27.17 24.34 -6.31
N GLY A 209 -27.15 25.44 -5.56
CA GLY A 209 -26.14 26.50 -5.68
C GLY A 209 -24.98 26.41 -4.67
N ASP A 210 -25.03 25.49 -3.71
CA ASP A 210 -24.02 25.33 -2.66
C ASP A 210 -22.88 24.38 -3.02
N GLY A 211 -22.99 23.67 -4.15
CA GLY A 211 -21.96 22.73 -4.61
C GLY A 211 -21.91 21.42 -3.82
N ASP A 212 -22.86 21.16 -2.91
CA ASP A 212 -22.93 19.94 -2.10
C ASP A 212 -23.90 18.93 -2.73
N PHE A 213 -23.37 17.76 -3.05
CA PHE A 213 -24.11 16.65 -3.66
C PHE A 213 -23.83 15.37 -2.88
N ALA A 214 -24.52 15.22 -1.75
CA ALA A 214 -24.48 13.98 -0.99
C ALA A 214 -25.00 12.80 -1.82
N ILE A 215 -24.38 11.64 -1.66
CA ILE A 215 -24.77 10.38 -2.29
C ILE A 215 -25.36 9.44 -1.25
N SER A 216 -24.83 9.41 -0.03
CA SER A 216 -25.37 8.59 1.05
C SER A 216 -25.24 9.29 2.38
N TRP A 217 -26.22 9.11 3.26
CA TRP A 217 -26.24 9.71 4.59
C TRP A 217 -27.03 8.86 5.58
N THR A 218 -26.83 9.16 6.85
CA THR A 218 -27.67 8.69 7.94
C THR A 218 -28.32 9.86 8.67
N ARG A 219 -29.41 9.58 9.39
CA ARG A 219 -30.10 10.53 10.26
C ARG A 219 -30.82 9.78 11.37
N GLU A 220 -30.99 10.43 12.51
CA GLU A 220 -31.87 9.95 13.58
C GLU A 220 -33.22 10.66 13.48
N GLU A 221 -34.31 9.89 13.56
CA GLU A 221 -35.69 10.39 13.64
C GLU A 221 -36.33 9.78 14.89
N GLY A 222 -36.52 10.59 15.93
CA GLY A 222 -36.85 10.07 17.26
C GLY A 222 -35.75 9.15 17.78
N LYS A 223 -36.11 7.90 18.10
CA LYS A 223 -35.16 6.84 18.50
C LYS A 223 -34.68 5.98 17.32
N GLY A 224 -35.29 6.16 16.15
CA GLY A 224 -35.00 5.35 14.97
C GLY A 224 -33.81 5.84 14.19
N ARG A 225 -33.28 4.93 13.38
CA ARG A 225 -32.13 5.16 12.52
C ARG A 225 -32.56 5.12 11.06
N VAL A 226 -32.29 6.21 10.35
CA VAL A 226 -32.58 6.37 8.93
C VAL A 226 -31.27 6.30 8.16
N PHE A 227 -31.19 5.41 7.17
CA PHE A 227 -30.09 5.32 6.22
C PHE A 227 -30.61 5.57 4.80
N TYR A 228 -29.89 6.36 4.02
CA TYR A 228 -30.19 6.57 2.62
C TYR A 228 -28.94 6.47 1.75
N THR A 229 -29.13 5.93 0.54
CA THR A 229 -28.16 6.00 -0.55
C THR A 229 -28.86 6.31 -1.86
N SER A 230 -28.36 7.28 -2.62
CA SER A 230 -28.90 7.66 -3.93
C SER A 230 -28.53 6.67 -5.03
N LEU A 231 -27.68 5.69 -4.72
CA LEU A 231 -27.19 4.68 -5.64
C LEU A 231 -28.19 3.53 -5.78
N GLY A 232 -28.14 2.86 -6.93
CA GLY A 232 -28.98 1.69 -7.22
C GLY A 232 -29.91 1.85 -8.43
N HIS A 233 -29.60 2.75 -9.38
CA HIS A 233 -30.34 2.83 -10.65
C HIS A 233 -29.99 1.65 -11.56
N ARG A 234 -28.68 1.45 -11.77
CA ARG A 234 -28.15 0.49 -12.75
C ARG A 234 -27.99 -0.89 -12.14
N ASP A 235 -28.27 -1.93 -12.92
CA ASP A 235 -28.12 -3.32 -12.49
C ASP A 235 -26.67 -3.71 -12.23
N GLU A 236 -25.67 -3.05 -12.86
CA GLU A 236 -24.27 -3.28 -12.53
C GLU A 236 -23.91 -2.85 -11.09
N VAL A 237 -24.56 -1.81 -10.56
CA VAL A 237 -24.36 -1.37 -9.17
C VAL A 237 -24.82 -2.46 -8.21
N TRP A 238 -26.02 -3.01 -8.44
CA TRP A 238 -26.55 -4.16 -7.70
C TRP A 238 -25.69 -5.43 -7.84
N ARG A 239 -24.87 -5.54 -8.89
CA ARG A 239 -23.91 -6.64 -9.11
C ARG A 239 -22.61 -6.48 -8.33
N ALA A 240 -22.27 -5.27 -7.92
CA ALA A 240 -21.02 -5.00 -7.25
C ALA A 240 -21.02 -5.42 -5.78
N GLU A 241 -19.93 -6.08 -5.35
CA GLU A 241 -19.76 -6.54 -3.97
C GLU A 241 -19.72 -5.38 -2.97
N TRP A 242 -19.06 -4.26 -3.32
CA TRP A 242 -19.01 -3.09 -2.45
C TRP A 242 -20.39 -2.49 -2.20
N PHE A 243 -21.30 -2.54 -3.18
CA PHE A 243 -22.66 -2.01 -3.05
C PHE A 243 -23.54 -2.97 -2.23
N ARG A 244 -23.41 -4.28 -2.43
CA ARG A 244 -24.00 -5.29 -1.53
C ARG A 244 -23.62 -4.99 -0.08
N ASN A 245 -22.32 -4.86 0.20
CA ASN A 245 -21.82 -4.62 1.55
C ASN A 245 -22.30 -3.26 2.09
N HIS A 246 -22.33 -2.22 1.25
CA HIS A 246 -22.85 -0.89 1.62
C HIS A 246 -24.30 -0.93 2.07
N LEU A 247 -25.15 -1.62 1.29
CA LEU A 247 -26.57 -1.70 1.59
C LEU A 247 -26.87 -2.67 2.75
N VAL A 248 -26.18 -3.81 2.83
CA VAL A 248 -26.33 -4.77 3.95
C VAL A 248 -25.91 -4.15 5.27
N GLU A 249 -24.76 -3.50 5.34
CA GLU A 249 -24.31 -2.85 6.58
C GLU A 249 -25.17 -1.62 6.93
N GLY A 250 -25.72 -0.92 5.92
CA GLY A 250 -26.74 0.12 6.13
C GLY A 250 -28.05 -0.43 6.72
N LEU A 251 -28.53 -1.58 6.23
CA LEU A 251 -29.71 -2.28 6.76
C LEU A 251 -29.51 -2.71 8.21
N LEU A 252 -28.38 -3.33 8.51
CA LEU A 252 -28.04 -3.74 9.87
C LEU A 252 -27.90 -2.52 10.80
N TRP A 253 -27.28 -1.44 10.33
CA TRP A 253 -27.11 -0.23 11.14
C TRP A 253 -28.45 0.42 11.48
N ALA A 254 -29.35 0.52 10.50
CA ALA A 254 -30.70 1.04 10.69
C ALA A 254 -31.53 0.17 11.63
N ALA A 255 -31.40 -1.16 11.54
CA ALA A 255 -32.07 -2.11 12.44
C ALA A 255 -31.49 -2.16 13.87
N GLY A 256 -30.41 -1.41 14.16
CA GLY A 256 -29.71 -1.52 15.44
C GLY A 256 -29.00 -2.87 15.65
N LYS A 257 -28.72 -3.59 14.56
CA LYS A 257 -28.07 -4.91 14.54
C LYS A 257 -26.69 -4.91 13.90
N SER A 258 -26.26 -3.77 13.36
CA SER A 258 -24.84 -3.56 13.04
C SER A 258 -24.06 -3.75 14.34
N PRO A 259 -22.89 -4.40 14.32
CA PRO A 259 -22.09 -4.60 15.53
C PRO A 259 -22.04 -3.28 16.29
N GLU A 260 -22.73 -3.21 17.44
CA GLU A 260 -22.74 -1.98 18.20
C GLU A 260 -21.29 -1.69 18.54
N LYS A 261 -20.82 -0.49 18.17
CA LYS A 261 -19.71 0.14 18.86
C LYS A 261 -20.18 0.33 20.30
N THR A 262 -20.10 -0.68 21.15
CA THR A 262 -19.88 -0.41 22.56
C THR A 262 -18.49 0.21 22.60
N GLU A 263 -18.40 1.47 22.98
CA GLU A 263 -17.16 2.22 23.17
C GLU A 263 -16.11 1.47 24.02
N GLU A 264 -16.47 0.38 24.71
CA GLU A 264 -15.55 -0.55 25.40
C GLU A 264 -14.67 -1.44 24.49
N ILE A 265 -15.05 -1.76 23.24
CA ILE A 265 -14.21 -2.63 22.38
C ILE A 265 -13.08 -1.83 21.72
N LEU A 266 -13.34 -0.57 21.38
CA LEU A 266 -12.34 0.37 20.86
C LEU A 266 -11.70 1.23 21.96
N ARG A 267 -12.17 1.21 23.21
CA ARG A 267 -11.41 1.69 24.36
C ARG A 267 -11.32 0.62 25.43
N GLY A 268 -10.24 -0.14 25.45
CA GLY A 268 -9.97 -1.07 26.54
C GLY A 268 -9.42 -2.46 26.18
N CYS A 269 -9.37 -2.84 24.89
CA CYS A 269 -8.72 -4.11 24.53
C CYS A 269 -7.20 -4.00 24.72
N LYS A 270 -6.72 -4.33 25.92
CA LYS A 270 -5.29 -4.37 26.27
C LYS A 270 -4.46 -5.25 25.32
N ARG A 271 -5.11 -6.19 24.62
CA ARG A 271 -4.46 -7.13 23.69
C ARG A 271 -4.12 -6.49 22.34
N CYS A 272 -5.07 -5.84 21.67
CA CYS A 272 -4.82 -5.17 20.38
C CYS A 272 -4.52 -3.68 20.52
N LYS A 273 -4.69 -3.10 21.71
CA LYS A 273 -4.60 -1.65 21.95
C LYS A 273 -5.47 -0.88 20.96
N GLU A 274 -6.72 -1.33 20.81
CA GLU A 274 -7.76 -0.63 20.03
C GLU A 274 -7.55 -0.68 18.51
N ARG A 275 -6.53 -1.40 18.03
CA ARG A 275 -6.20 -1.52 16.60
C ARG A 275 -7.14 -2.46 15.83
N GLY A 276 -7.86 -3.36 16.51
CA GLY A 276 -8.62 -4.46 15.91
C GLY A 276 -7.77 -5.63 15.40
N VAL A 277 -6.45 -5.48 15.38
CA VAL A 277 -5.49 -6.49 14.95
C VAL A 277 -4.42 -6.71 16.01
N VAL A 278 -3.78 -7.87 15.98
CA VAL A 278 -2.60 -8.20 16.79
C VAL A 278 -1.46 -8.56 15.86
N ASP A 279 -0.24 -8.23 16.27
CA ASP A 279 0.95 -8.57 15.49
C ASP A 279 1.04 -10.09 15.24
N CYS A 280 1.34 -10.47 14.00
CA CYS A 280 1.50 -11.88 13.67
C CYS A 280 2.74 -12.44 14.39
N ASN A 281 2.52 -13.43 15.24
CA ASN A 281 3.58 -14.02 16.06
C ASN A 281 4.58 -14.91 15.30
N ARG A 282 4.48 -15.00 13.97
CA ARG A 282 5.43 -15.69 13.10
C ARG A 282 6.57 -14.81 12.63
N HIS A 283 6.45 -13.50 12.78
CA HIS A 283 7.43 -12.53 12.29
C HIS A 283 7.98 -11.76 13.50
N PRO A 284 9.30 -11.53 13.61
CA PRO A 284 9.86 -10.62 14.62
C PRO A 284 9.53 -9.16 14.28
N LYS A 285 9.67 -8.25 15.25
CA LYS A 285 9.16 -6.87 15.16
C LYS A 285 9.83 -6.07 14.04
N ASP A 286 11.13 -6.20 13.91
CA ASP A 286 11.97 -5.58 12.89
C ASP A 286 11.56 -6.02 11.48
N LEU A 287 11.36 -7.32 11.25
CA LEU A 287 10.90 -7.81 9.93
C LEU A 287 9.48 -7.34 9.61
N ARG A 288 8.58 -7.29 10.59
CA ARG A 288 7.24 -6.72 10.37
C ARG A 288 7.32 -5.26 9.94
N GLN A 289 8.17 -4.47 10.59
CA GLN A 289 8.31 -3.05 10.25
C GLN A 289 8.84 -2.88 8.83
N ALA A 290 9.86 -3.64 8.43
CA ALA A 290 10.39 -3.60 7.07
C ALA A 290 9.36 -4.02 6.01
N GLU A 291 8.54 -5.04 6.30
CA GLU A 291 7.48 -5.54 5.39
C GLU A 291 6.23 -4.65 5.30
N LEU A 292 6.03 -3.75 6.26
CA LEU A 292 4.90 -2.83 6.27
C LEU A 292 5.21 -1.51 5.55
N GLU A 293 6.45 -1.30 5.14
CA GLU A 293 6.80 -0.18 4.28
C GLU A 293 6.11 -0.32 2.90
N GLU A 294 5.63 0.82 2.38
CA GLU A 294 4.84 0.83 1.16
C GLU A 294 5.61 0.23 -0.03
N GLY A 295 4.95 -0.69 -0.75
CA GLY A 295 5.53 -1.36 -1.91
C GLY A 295 6.57 -2.44 -1.60
N VAL A 296 6.80 -2.80 -0.34
CA VAL A 296 7.70 -3.90 0.03
C VAL A 296 6.96 -5.24 0.06
N PHE A 297 7.58 -6.30 -0.46
CA PHE A 297 7.04 -7.67 -0.44
C PHE A 297 8.16 -8.71 -0.37
N CYS A 298 7.98 -9.78 0.41
CA CYS A 298 8.82 -10.99 0.41
C CYS A 298 7.99 -12.26 0.23
N THR A 299 8.51 -13.24 -0.51
CA THR A 299 7.82 -14.53 -0.71
C THR A 299 7.61 -15.30 0.60
N GLU A 300 8.53 -15.22 1.56
CA GLU A 300 8.37 -15.88 2.87
C GLU A 300 7.25 -15.25 3.70
N ALA A 301 7.18 -13.91 3.71
CA ALA A 301 6.15 -13.15 4.39
C ALA A 301 4.76 -13.40 3.77
N ALA A 302 4.67 -13.32 2.44
CA ALA A 302 3.43 -13.56 1.68
C ALA A 302 2.91 -15.00 1.85
N ARG A 303 3.80 -16.00 1.94
CA ARG A 303 3.44 -17.41 2.18
C ARG A 303 3.18 -17.75 3.65
N CYS A 304 3.19 -16.77 4.56
CA CYS A 304 2.94 -17.03 5.98
C CYS A 304 1.56 -17.67 6.19
N LYS A 305 1.54 -18.91 6.69
CA LYS A 305 0.30 -19.69 6.92
C LYS A 305 -0.69 -19.04 7.90
N LYS A 306 -0.27 -18.04 8.67
CA LYS A 306 -1.15 -17.33 9.62
C LYS A 306 -1.73 -16.04 9.05
N CYS A 307 -0.86 -15.14 8.59
CA CYS A 307 -1.28 -13.79 8.20
C CYS A 307 -1.38 -13.60 6.68
N GLN A 308 -0.86 -14.53 5.88
CA GLN A 308 -0.87 -14.49 4.41
C GLN A 308 -0.29 -13.17 3.85
N GLY A 309 0.80 -12.69 4.44
CA GLY A 309 1.46 -11.42 4.06
C GLY A 309 0.94 -10.18 4.77
N ALA A 310 -0.14 -10.26 5.56
CA ALA A 310 -0.70 -9.09 6.23
C ALA A 310 0.15 -8.55 7.40
N MET A 311 1.13 -9.32 7.90
CA MET A 311 1.98 -9.06 9.08
C MET A 311 1.24 -8.91 10.43
N VAL A 312 -0.08 -8.78 10.40
CA VAL A 312 -0.98 -8.78 11.55
C VAL A 312 -2.07 -9.84 11.38
N LEU A 313 -2.77 -10.14 12.46
CA LEU A 313 -3.88 -11.09 12.54
C LEU A 313 -5.10 -10.37 13.15
N PRO A 314 -6.33 -10.76 12.80
CA PRO A 314 -7.50 -10.22 13.46
C PRO A 314 -7.42 -10.49 14.96
N CYS A 315 -7.80 -9.51 15.78
CA CYS A 315 -7.85 -9.70 17.22
C CYS A 315 -9.04 -10.61 17.56
N GLN A 316 -8.79 -11.80 18.10
CA GLN A 316 -9.88 -12.72 18.49
C GLN A 316 -10.79 -12.22 19.63
N LYS A 317 -10.46 -11.08 20.25
CA LYS A 317 -11.27 -10.47 21.32
C LYS A 317 -12.06 -9.24 20.83
N CYS A 318 -11.83 -8.82 19.60
CA CYS A 318 -12.51 -7.66 19.01
C CYS A 318 -13.15 -8.12 17.70
N ASP A 319 -14.39 -7.72 17.47
CA ASP A 319 -15.00 -7.89 16.16
C ASP A 319 -14.62 -6.68 15.29
N GLY A 320 -13.54 -6.81 14.52
CA GLY A 320 -13.00 -5.73 13.70
C GLY A 320 -12.24 -4.63 14.46
N GLY A 321 -11.92 -3.56 13.74
CA GLY A 321 -11.22 -2.36 14.24
C GLY A 321 -10.54 -1.58 13.11
N PRO A 322 -9.95 -0.40 13.41
CA PRO A 322 -9.51 0.56 12.40
C PRO A 322 -8.44 0.01 11.46
N GLU A 323 -7.63 -0.95 11.89
CA GLU A 323 -6.61 -1.57 11.04
C GLU A 323 -7.08 -2.83 10.29
N THR A 324 -8.30 -3.32 10.52
CA THR A 324 -8.79 -4.56 9.90
C THR A 324 -8.89 -4.45 8.37
N ALA A 325 -9.42 -3.33 7.86
CA ALA A 325 -9.46 -3.07 6.42
C ALA A 325 -8.05 -2.95 5.83
N SER A 326 -7.12 -2.32 6.54
CA SER A 326 -5.71 -2.21 6.14
C SER A 326 -5.04 -3.59 6.08
N MET A 327 -5.31 -4.45 7.06
CA MET A 327 -4.84 -5.84 7.10
C MET A 327 -5.32 -6.62 5.88
N GLU A 328 -6.61 -6.56 5.54
CA GLU A 328 -7.15 -7.28 4.38
C GLU A 328 -6.59 -6.73 3.06
N ARG A 329 -6.50 -5.39 2.91
CA ARG A 329 -5.82 -4.78 1.74
C ARG A 329 -4.39 -5.26 1.60
N ARG A 330 -3.61 -5.25 2.68
CA ARG A 330 -2.21 -5.73 2.67
C ARG A 330 -2.13 -7.20 2.30
N ARG A 331 -3.02 -8.04 2.83
CA ARG A 331 -3.13 -9.46 2.48
C ARG A 331 -3.35 -9.64 0.98
N HIS A 332 -4.35 -8.95 0.43
CA HIS A 332 -4.68 -9.00 -0.99
C HIS A 332 -3.50 -8.56 -1.87
N GLN A 333 -2.84 -7.44 -1.52
CA GLN A 333 -1.65 -6.97 -2.23
C GLN A 333 -0.53 -8.01 -2.20
N ALA A 334 -0.24 -8.61 -1.04
CA ALA A 334 0.82 -9.60 -0.91
C ALA A 334 0.53 -10.89 -1.70
N GLN A 335 -0.73 -11.35 -1.72
CA GLN A 335 -1.14 -12.50 -2.52
C GLN A 335 -1.11 -12.21 -4.03
N ALA A 336 -1.59 -11.03 -4.45
CA ALA A 336 -1.53 -10.61 -5.84
C ALA A 336 -0.09 -10.49 -6.34
N TRP A 337 0.82 -9.95 -5.51
CA TRP A 337 2.25 -9.90 -5.79
C TRP A 337 2.87 -11.30 -5.91
N LEU A 338 2.56 -12.19 -4.95
CA LEU A 338 3.07 -13.56 -4.94
C LEU A 338 2.63 -14.37 -6.17
N ALA A 339 1.42 -14.09 -6.68
CA ALA A 339 0.86 -14.74 -7.87
C ALA A 339 1.48 -14.27 -9.20
N ARG A 340 2.28 -13.20 -9.22
CA ARG A 340 2.99 -12.76 -10.42
C ARG A 340 3.97 -13.86 -10.88
N GLU A 341 3.93 -14.19 -12.16
CA GLU A 341 4.82 -15.19 -12.75
C GLU A 341 6.29 -14.74 -12.65
N SER A 342 7.13 -15.61 -12.08
CA SER A 342 8.57 -15.41 -12.03
C SER A 342 9.25 -16.31 -13.05
N LYS A 343 9.78 -15.71 -14.12
CA LYS A 343 10.56 -16.44 -15.13
C LYS A 343 11.74 -17.22 -14.51
N LEU A 344 12.35 -16.68 -13.45
CA LEU A 344 13.42 -17.36 -12.71
C LEU A 344 12.92 -18.63 -12.00
N GLU A 345 11.73 -18.58 -11.37
CA GLU A 345 11.12 -19.77 -10.74
C GLU A 345 10.74 -20.81 -11.80
N THR A 346 10.30 -20.38 -12.99
CA THR A 346 10.03 -21.26 -14.14
C THR A 346 11.31 -21.92 -14.67
N ILE A 347 12.39 -21.15 -14.87
CA ILE A 347 13.69 -21.65 -15.37
C ILE A 347 14.30 -22.67 -14.39
N LEU A 348 14.26 -22.38 -13.10
CA LEU A 348 14.82 -23.26 -12.06
C LEU A 348 13.85 -24.34 -11.59
N ASN A 349 12.59 -24.29 -12.04
CA ASN A 349 11.50 -25.19 -11.66
C ASN A 349 11.36 -25.36 -10.12
N ARG A 350 11.47 -24.25 -9.38
CA ARG A 350 11.34 -24.23 -7.92
C ARG A 350 10.97 -22.84 -7.41
N PRO A 351 10.29 -22.73 -6.26
CA PRO A 351 10.06 -21.45 -5.62
C PRO A 351 11.39 -20.82 -5.15
N LEU A 352 11.45 -19.49 -5.17
CA LEU A 352 12.61 -18.70 -4.77
C LEU A 352 12.26 -17.72 -3.63
N ARG A 353 13.25 -17.34 -2.82
CA ARG A 353 13.18 -16.20 -1.92
C ARG A 353 13.35 -14.92 -2.73
N ARG A 354 12.22 -14.30 -3.09
CA ARG A 354 12.17 -13.03 -3.81
C ARG A 354 11.74 -11.94 -2.85
N LEU A 355 12.37 -10.79 -2.97
CA LEU A 355 11.97 -9.56 -2.31
C LEU A 355 11.85 -8.45 -3.34
N GLU A 356 10.84 -7.61 -3.19
CA GLU A 356 10.59 -6.44 -4.03
C GLU A 356 10.39 -5.23 -3.14
N ALA A 357 10.92 -4.09 -3.58
CA ALA A 357 10.65 -2.77 -3.04
C ALA A 357 10.64 -1.77 -4.21
N PRO A 358 10.14 -0.53 -4.02
CA PRO A 358 10.17 0.47 -5.08
C PRO A 358 11.57 0.62 -5.70
N GLY A 359 11.68 0.29 -6.99
CA GLY A 359 12.93 0.38 -7.76
C GLY A 359 14.00 -0.69 -7.48
N VAL A 360 13.74 -1.70 -6.63
CA VAL A 360 14.71 -2.74 -6.28
C VAL A 360 14.06 -4.12 -6.22
N GLU A 361 14.69 -5.10 -6.88
CA GLU A 361 14.35 -6.52 -6.78
C GLU A 361 15.56 -7.32 -6.27
N LEU A 362 15.31 -8.25 -5.37
CA LEU A 362 16.32 -9.14 -4.79
C LEU A 362 15.87 -10.59 -4.85
N VAL A 363 16.74 -11.46 -5.35
CA VAL A 363 16.64 -12.92 -5.17
C VAL A 363 17.80 -13.36 -4.28
N PHE A 364 17.49 -14.01 -3.15
CA PHE A 364 18.49 -14.40 -2.16
C PHE A 364 18.35 -15.87 -1.74
N GLU A 365 19.07 -16.74 -2.45
CA GLU A 365 19.07 -18.19 -2.23
C GLU A 365 20.29 -18.69 -1.44
N ALA A 366 21.28 -17.83 -1.15
CA ALA A 366 22.44 -18.23 -0.36
C ALA A 366 22.03 -18.74 1.04
N ARG A 367 22.79 -19.74 1.53
CA ARG A 367 22.66 -20.24 2.89
C ARG A 367 23.07 -19.19 3.92
N SER A 368 22.94 -19.55 5.20
CA SER A 368 23.40 -18.74 6.32
C SER A 368 24.87 -18.31 6.14
N LEU A 369 25.07 -17.01 6.02
CA LEU A 369 26.37 -16.36 5.90
C LEU A 369 26.95 -16.08 7.29
N LYS A 370 28.25 -15.91 7.39
CA LYS A 370 28.96 -15.59 8.62
C LYS A 370 29.29 -14.10 8.65
N LYS A 371 28.94 -13.45 9.76
CA LYS A 371 29.47 -12.14 10.14
C LYS A 371 30.27 -12.32 11.41
N LYS A 372 31.61 -12.22 11.31
CA LYS A 372 32.53 -12.59 12.40
C LYS A 372 32.27 -14.04 12.86
N LYS A 373 31.93 -14.26 14.14
CA LYS A 373 31.64 -15.59 14.72
C LYS A 373 30.17 -15.98 14.69
N LYS A 374 29.27 -15.14 14.17
CA LYS A 374 27.82 -15.39 14.16
C LYS A 374 27.34 -15.72 12.75
N ARG A 375 26.44 -16.69 12.67
CA ARG A 375 25.72 -17.05 11.44
C ARG A 375 24.45 -16.21 11.33
N SER A 376 24.17 -15.66 10.16
CA SER A 376 22.95 -14.89 9.88
C SER A 376 21.78 -15.81 9.59
N ASP A 377 20.58 -15.37 9.97
CA ASP A 377 19.35 -15.96 9.44
C ASP A 377 19.18 -15.50 7.98
N PRO A 378 19.05 -16.41 7.00
CA PRO A 378 19.01 -16.03 5.58
C PRO A 378 17.85 -15.10 5.23
N HIS A 379 16.68 -15.29 5.85
CA HIS A 379 15.52 -14.45 5.59
C HIS A 379 15.73 -13.04 6.17
N ALA A 380 16.13 -12.94 7.44
CA ALA A 380 16.41 -11.65 8.04
C ALA A 380 17.54 -10.90 7.32
N PHE A 381 18.57 -11.63 6.87
CA PHE A 381 19.66 -11.06 6.10
C PHE A 381 19.21 -10.55 4.73
N SER A 382 18.28 -11.22 4.06
CA SER A 382 17.73 -10.75 2.78
C SER A 382 16.99 -9.40 2.92
N HIS A 383 16.27 -9.18 4.03
CA HIS A 383 15.65 -7.88 4.33
C HIS A 383 16.68 -6.80 4.63
N HIS A 384 17.73 -7.16 5.40
CA HIS A 384 18.84 -6.24 5.64
C HIS A 384 19.47 -5.79 4.31
N LEU A 385 19.76 -6.73 3.41
CA LEU A 385 20.35 -6.45 2.11
C LEU A 385 19.42 -5.60 1.22
N LEU A 386 18.12 -5.91 1.19
CA LEU A 386 17.13 -5.08 0.50
C LEU A 386 17.13 -3.64 1.01
N GLY A 387 17.23 -3.45 2.34
CA GLY A 387 17.36 -2.13 2.96
C GLY A 387 18.60 -1.37 2.49
N LEU A 388 19.76 -2.04 2.43
CA LEU A 388 20.99 -1.45 1.92
C LEU A 388 20.86 -1.02 0.45
N LEU A 389 20.29 -1.89 -0.41
CA LEU A 389 20.07 -1.58 -1.83
C LEU A 389 19.15 -0.36 -2.02
N ARG A 390 18.09 -0.25 -1.21
CA ARG A 390 17.19 0.92 -1.21
C ARG A 390 17.90 2.19 -0.75
N GLN A 391 18.72 2.09 0.29
CA GLN A 391 19.53 3.22 0.77
C GLN A 391 20.50 3.70 -0.31
N THR A 392 21.16 2.78 -1.02
CA THR A 392 22.02 3.11 -2.17
C THR A 392 21.24 3.89 -3.22
N ARG A 393 20.08 3.40 -3.65
CA ARG A 393 19.26 4.07 -4.67
C ARG A 393 18.80 5.45 -4.19
N SER A 394 18.34 5.57 -2.95
CA SER A 394 17.89 6.85 -2.38
C SER A 394 19.02 7.90 -2.31
N LEU A 395 20.25 7.49 -1.98
CA LEU A 395 21.40 8.39 -1.99
C LEU A 395 21.73 8.88 -3.41
N ILE A 396 21.68 7.98 -4.39
CA ILE A 396 21.92 8.34 -5.79
C ILE A 396 20.82 9.27 -6.30
N ASP A 397 19.55 8.97 -6.03
CA ASP A 397 18.42 9.83 -6.41
C ASP A 397 18.54 11.23 -5.78
N LYS A 398 19.09 11.33 -4.56
CA LYS A 398 19.37 12.62 -3.91
C LYS A 398 20.49 13.39 -4.61
N ASP A 399 21.58 12.72 -4.97
CA ASP A 399 22.75 13.36 -5.56
C ASP A 399 22.53 13.75 -7.04
N PHE A 400 21.65 13.05 -7.76
CA PHE A 400 21.37 13.30 -9.18
C PHE A 400 19.99 13.94 -9.48
N GLY A 401 19.08 13.95 -8.51
CA GLY A 401 17.70 14.41 -8.66
C GLY A 401 16.76 13.37 -9.26
N THR A 402 15.46 13.47 -8.92
CA THR A 402 14.42 12.58 -9.46
C THR A 402 14.18 12.86 -10.94
N GLY A 403 14.27 11.84 -11.80
CA GLY A 403 13.94 11.93 -13.23
C GLY A 403 15.12 11.91 -14.19
N LEU A 404 16.36 11.98 -13.70
CA LEU A 404 17.52 11.69 -14.55
C LEU A 404 17.59 10.20 -14.85
N LEU A 405 17.36 9.34 -13.85
CA LEU A 405 17.51 7.90 -13.97
C LEU A 405 16.17 7.24 -14.29
N ASP A 406 16.21 6.14 -15.05
CA ASP A 406 15.01 5.39 -15.37
C ASP A 406 14.45 4.70 -14.11
N THR A 407 13.33 5.20 -13.62
CA THR A 407 12.61 4.64 -12.47
C THR A 407 11.56 3.60 -12.86
N SER A 408 11.35 3.36 -14.16
CA SER A 408 10.35 2.39 -14.63
C SER A 408 10.81 0.94 -14.46
N SER A 409 12.13 0.70 -14.48
CA SER A 409 12.71 -0.62 -14.25
C SER A 409 13.39 -0.69 -12.88
N PRO A 410 13.28 -1.81 -12.14
CA PRO A 410 14.01 -2.02 -10.91
C PRO A 410 15.45 -2.49 -11.19
N THR A 411 16.36 -2.18 -10.28
CA THR A 411 17.67 -2.86 -10.24
C THR A 411 17.50 -4.24 -9.65
N ARG A 412 18.05 -5.27 -10.31
CA ARG A 412 17.91 -6.66 -9.87
C ARG A 412 19.22 -7.19 -9.33
N THR A 413 19.19 -7.73 -8.12
CA THR A 413 20.33 -8.43 -7.53
C THR A 413 19.97 -9.89 -7.29
N TRP A 414 20.77 -10.81 -7.82
CA TRP A 414 20.59 -12.25 -7.65
C TRP A 414 21.80 -12.82 -6.89
N ILE A 415 21.53 -13.44 -5.74
CA ILE A 415 22.56 -14.09 -4.93
C ILE A 415 22.19 -15.56 -4.79
N TRP A 416 22.95 -16.40 -5.49
CA TRP A 416 22.71 -17.84 -5.57
C TRP A 416 23.52 -18.62 -4.53
N GLU A 417 23.03 -19.79 -4.16
CA GLU A 417 23.83 -20.74 -3.37
C GLU A 417 24.91 -21.41 -4.23
N THR A 418 24.59 -21.73 -5.49
CA THR A 418 25.46 -22.53 -6.36
C THR A 418 25.76 -21.82 -7.67
N ALA A 419 26.96 -22.08 -8.22
CA ALA A 419 27.34 -21.62 -9.56
C ALA A 419 26.39 -22.16 -10.64
N LYS A 420 25.79 -23.34 -10.43
CA LYS A 420 24.84 -23.94 -11.38
C LYS A 420 23.60 -23.07 -11.57
N ASP A 421 22.99 -22.61 -10.48
CA ASP A 421 21.80 -21.75 -10.53
C ASP A 421 22.13 -20.40 -11.18
N HIS A 422 23.28 -19.82 -10.83
CA HIS A 422 23.83 -18.61 -11.45
C HIS A 422 23.95 -18.75 -12.98
N LEU A 423 24.63 -19.80 -13.45
CA LEU A 423 24.85 -20.02 -14.88
C LEU A 423 23.54 -20.34 -15.62
N THR A 424 22.68 -21.15 -15.01
CA THR A 424 21.40 -21.57 -15.61
C THR A 424 20.45 -20.37 -15.79
N THR A 425 20.39 -19.48 -14.79
CA THR A 425 19.56 -18.28 -14.86
C THR A 425 20.15 -17.22 -15.77
N ALA A 426 21.48 -17.05 -15.81
CA ALA A 426 22.14 -16.17 -16.77
C ALA A 426 21.85 -16.59 -18.23
N GLU A 427 21.93 -17.89 -18.52
CA GLU A 427 21.62 -18.43 -19.85
C GLU A 427 20.14 -18.31 -20.17
N GLY A 428 19.25 -18.71 -19.25
CA GLY A 428 17.81 -18.73 -19.49
C GLY A 428 17.16 -17.34 -19.53
N MET A 429 17.64 -16.38 -18.74
CA MET A 429 17.07 -15.02 -18.69
C MET A 429 17.72 -14.04 -19.66
N LEU A 430 19.05 -14.15 -19.83
CA LEU A 430 19.84 -13.14 -20.55
C LEU A 430 20.52 -13.70 -21.80
N GLY A 431 20.53 -15.01 -22.00
CA GLY A 431 21.17 -15.65 -23.15
C GLY A 431 22.70 -15.61 -23.09
N ILE A 432 23.29 -15.47 -21.90
CA ILE A 432 24.74 -15.39 -21.71
C ILE A 432 25.27 -16.53 -20.86
N ARG A 433 26.56 -16.85 -21.04
CA ARG A 433 27.31 -17.78 -20.17
C ARG A 433 28.53 -17.05 -19.60
N PRO A 434 28.39 -16.40 -18.43
CA PRO A 434 29.47 -15.64 -17.84
C PRO A 434 30.56 -16.57 -17.30
N ALA A 435 31.82 -16.12 -17.31
CA ALA A 435 32.94 -16.86 -16.73
C ALA A 435 32.97 -16.81 -15.19
N GLY A 436 32.25 -15.86 -14.58
CA GLY A 436 32.14 -15.66 -13.14
C GLY A 436 30.91 -14.81 -12.79
N ASP A 437 31.03 -13.99 -11.75
CA ASP A 437 30.05 -12.96 -11.40
C ASP A 437 29.87 -11.97 -12.56
N PHE A 438 28.69 -11.37 -12.70
CA PHE A 438 28.48 -10.38 -13.75
C PHE A 438 27.53 -9.26 -13.35
N LYS A 439 27.72 -8.12 -14.02
CA LYS A 439 26.79 -6.98 -14.05
C LYS A 439 26.30 -6.77 -15.48
N TRP A 440 25.02 -6.97 -15.68
CA TRP A 440 24.31 -6.63 -16.90
C TRP A 440 23.71 -5.24 -16.72
N LEU A 441 24.22 -4.26 -17.47
CA LEU A 441 23.86 -2.86 -17.29
C LEU A 441 22.82 -2.40 -18.32
N GLY A 442 22.25 -1.21 -18.11
CA GLY A 442 21.26 -0.60 -18.99
C GLY A 442 19.85 -0.58 -18.41
N HIS A 443 18.83 -0.55 -19.29
CA HIS A 443 17.43 -0.35 -18.90
C HIS A 443 16.88 -1.41 -17.93
N GLN A 444 17.32 -2.66 -18.06
CA GLN A 444 16.93 -3.75 -17.16
C GLN A 444 18.17 -4.34 -16.49
N PRO A 445 18.76 -3.62 -15.54
CA PRO A 445 20.05 -4.00 -15.03
C PRO A 445 19.93 -5.16 -14.04
N VAL A 446 20.89 -6.07 -14.13
CA VAL A 446 20.96 -7.26 -13.30
C VAL A 446 22.38 -7.45 -12.82
N HIS A 447 22.54 -7.69 -11.53
CA HIS A 447 23.79 -8.13 -10.94
C HIS A 447 23.58 -9.53 -10.35
N SER A 448 24.44 -10.48 -10.70
CA SER A 448 24.31 -11.88 -10.28
C SER A 448 25.62 -12.45 -9.78
N ILE A 449 25.56 -13.10 -8.61
CA ILE A 449 26.70 -13.71 -7.91
C ILE A 449 26.28 -15.01 -7.22
N TRP A 450 27.24 -15.81 -6.73
CA TRP A 450 26.94 -17.00 -5.91
C TRP A 450 27.83 -17.13 -4.66
N SER A 451 27.44 -17.97 -3.70
CA SER A 451 28.11 -18.11 -2.39
C SER A 451 29.21 -19.20 -2.31
N GLY A 452 29.82 -19.60 -3.42
CA GLY A 452 30.86 -20.66 -3.47
C GLY A 452 32.30 -20.13 -3.54
N ASP A 453 33.26 -21.01 -3.84
CA ASP A 453 34.73 -20.79 -3.83
C ASP A 453 35.28 -19.64 -4.71
N LEU A 454 34.42 -18.89 -5.40
CA LEU A 454 34.77 -17.74 -6.24
C LEU A 454 33.77 -16.56 -6.09
N GLY A 455 33.00 -16.51 -5.00
CA GLY A 455 32.01 -15.44 -4.74
C GLY A 455 32.09 -14.90 -3.31
N ILE A 456 30.94 -14.71 -2.64
CA ILE A 456 30.92 -14.12 -1.27
C ILE A 456 31.50 -15.03 -0.17
N GLU A 457 31.96 -16.25 -0.50
CA GLU A 457 32.62 -17.23 0.41
C GLU A 457 31.87 -17.53 1.73
N GLY A 458 30.55 -17.32 1.75
CA GLY A 458 29.78 -17.45 2.97
C GLY A 458 30.03 -16.31 3.98
N ASP A 459 30.59 -15.18 3.56
CA ASP A 459 30.81 -13.96 4.34
C ASP A 459 29.69 -12.93 4.09
N ALA A 460 29.04 -12.50 5.17
CA ALA A 460 27.95 -11.53 5.13
C ALA A 460 28.43 -10.13 4.76
N GLU A 461 29.60 -9.70 5.24
CA GLU A 461 30.16 -8.38 4.95
C GLU A 461 30.59 -8.30 3.48
N ALA A 462 31.13 -9.39 2.93
CA ALA A 462 31.42 -9.48 1.49
C ALA A 462 30.14 -9.37 0.65
N ALA A 463 29.05 -10.02 1.06
CA ALA A 463 27.76 -9.93 0.37
C ALA A 463 27.15 -8.52 0.43
N GLU A 464 27.19 -7.86 1.60
CA GLU A 464 26.75 -6.47 1.78
C GLU A 464 27.54 -5.54 0.85
N SER A 465 28.87 -5.63 0.92
CA SER A 465 29.84 -4.85 0.15
C SER A 465 29.61 -5.01 -1.36
N ASN A 466 29.52 -6.25 -1.85
CA ASN A 466 29.37 -6.54 -3.26
C ASN A 466 27.99 -6.10 -3.80
N ALA A 467 26.91 -6.32 -3.05
CA ALA A 467 25.57 -5.92 -3.46
C ALA A 467 25.42 -4.39 -3.54
N VAL A 468 25.89 -3.66 -2.54
CA VAL A 468 25.81 -2.18 -2.49
C VAL A 468 26.64 -1.55 -3.61
N HIS A 469 27.88 -2.02 -3.78
CA HIS A 469 28.80 -1.51 -4.80
C HIS A 469 28.23 -1.70 -6.22
N ASN A 470 27.75 -2.91 -6.53
CA ASN A 470 27.18 -3.19 -7.85
C ASN A 470 25.83 -2.52 -8.08
N ALA A 471 25.03 -2.30 -7.03
CA ALA A 471 23.82 -1.52 -7.13
C ALA A 471 24.11 -0.08 -7.58
N ALA A 472 25.17 0.55 -7.08
CA ALA A 472 25.56 1.88 -7.53
C ALA A 472 25.88 1.93 -9.03
N HIS A 473 26.66 0.97 -9.54
CA HIS A 473 26.94 0.85 -10.98
C HIS A 473 25.67 0.68 -11.82
N MET A 474 24.76 -0.21 -11.38
CA MET A 474 23.50 -0.45 -12.06
C MET A 474 22.68 0.83 -12.15
N VAL A 475 22.44 1.49 -11.01
CA VAL A 475 21.61 2.71 -10.95
C VAL A 475 22.17 3.82 -11.84
N ILE A 476 23.48 4.08 -11.80
CA ILE A 476 24.13 5.13 -12.60
C ILE A 476 24.10 4.81 -14.10
N SER A 477 24.04 3.52 -14.45
CA SER A 477 24.04 3.04 -15.83
C SER A 477 22.64 2.74 -16.39
N MET A 478 21.55 3.06 -15.67
CA MET A 478 20.18 2.67 -16.04
C MET A 478 19.58 3.35 -17.28
N LEU A 479 20.26 4.36 -17.83
CA LEU A 479 19.63 5.27 -18.80
C LEU A 479 19.46 4.72 -20.22
N ARG A 480 20.38 3.89 -20.74
CA ARG A 480 20.22 3.18 -22.03
C ARG A 480 20.97 1.85 -22.01
N ARG A 481 20.47 0.85 -22.77
CA ARG A 481 21.08 -0.49 -22.86
C ARG A 481 22.54 -0.48 -23.34
N ASP A 482 22.89 0.52 -24.15
CA ASP A 482 24.23 0.69 -24.68
C ASP A 482 25.08 1.66 -23.84
N SER A 483 24.50 2.43 -22.92
CA SER A 483 25.15 3.57 -22.25
C SER A 483 25.88 3.25 -20.96
N TRP A 484 26.48 2.06 -20.82
CA TRP A 484 27.47 1.93 -19.76
C TRP A 484 28.56 2.98 -20.01
N ILE A 485 28.85 3.80 -18.99
CA ILE A 485 29.83 4.88 -19.13
C ILE A 485 31.26 4.38 -18.94
N GLY A 486 31.43 3.18 -18.37
CA GLY A 486 32.75 2.66 -17.99
C GLY A 486 33.69 2.42 -19.16
N ASP A 487 33.18 2.02 -20.33
CA ASP A 487 33.91 1.84 -21.59
C ASP A 487 33.79 3.06 -22.54
N ARG A 488 33.11 4.13 -22.11
CA ARG A 488 32.83 5.35 -22.90
C ARG A 488 33.56 6.59 -22.40
N GLY A 489 34.69 6.42 -21.71
CA GLY A 489 35.45 7.53 -21.11
C GLY A 489 34.86 8.05 -19.79
N GLY A 490 33.96 7.29 -19.16
CA GLY A 490 33.40 7.56 -17.84
C GLY A 490 33.82 6.55 -16.78
N GLY A 491 34.87 5.75 -17.03
CA GLY A 491 35.32 4.71 -16.10
C GLY A 491 35.74 5.23 -14.73
N TRP A 492 36.40 6.38 -14.71
CA TRP A 492 36.74 7.08 -13.46
C TRP A 492 35.51 7.45 -12.63
N PHE A 493 34.43 7.86 -13.29
CA PHE A 493 33.19 8.31 -12.65
C PHE A 493 32.41 7.10 -12.12
N ASP A 494 32.29 6.05 -12.94
CA ASP A 494 31.63 4.79 -12.58
C ASP A 494 32.31 4.12 -11.38
N ALA A 495 33.64 3.95 -11.44
CA ALA A 495 34.43 3.37 -10.36
C ALA A 495 34.40 4.24 -9.09
N GLY A 496 34.54 5.56 -9.25
CA GLY A 496 34.52 6.49 -8.12
C GLY A 496 33.17 6.49 -7.40
N ALA A 497 32.07 6.48 -8.17
CA ALA A 497 30.72 6.42 -7.62
C ALA A 497 30.43 5.11 -6.89
N GLY A 498 30.82 3.96 -7.46
CA GLY A 498 30.64 2.64 -6.84
C GLY A 498 31.21 2.60 -5.42
N HIS A 499 32.47 3.03 -5.27
CA HIS A 499 33.15 3.10 -3.97
C HIS A 499 32.58 4.18 -3.04
N ALA A 500 32.16 5.34 -3.57
CA ALA A 500 31.64 6.43 -2.75
C ALA A 500 30.28 6.09 -2.11
N TYR A 501 29.39 5.46 -2.87
CA TYR A 501 28.09 5.01 -2.34
C TYR A 501 28.24 3.78 -1.44
N GLU A 502 29.19 2.88 -1.72
CA GLU A 502 29.55 1.80 -0.79
C GLU A 502 29.97 2.35 0.58
N GLU A 503 30.87 3.33 0.61
CA GLU A 503 31.28 3.98 1.85
C GLU A 503 30.11 4.68 2.55
N ALA A 504 29.29 5.41 1.80
CA ALA A 504 28.18 6.17 2.37
C ALA A 504 27.11 5.27 3.02
N VAL A 505 26.93 4.05 2.51
CA VAL A 505 25.94 3.08 3.00
C VAL A 505 26.52 2.19 4.10
N LEU A 506 27.74 1.68 3.92
CA LEU A 506 28.33 0.67 4.82
C LEU A 506 29.33 1.24 5.84
N GLY A 507 29.74 2.51 5.69
CA GLY A 507 30.79 3.14 6.49
C GLY A 507 32.20 2.59 6.19
N SER A 508 32.35 1.77 5.15
CA SER A 508 33.66 1.23 4.74
C SER A 508 33.66 0.87 3.26
N ARG A 509 34.84 0.91 2.64
CA ARG A 509 35.10 0.50 1.24
C ARG A 509 35.92 -0.76 1.27
N ARG A 510 35.31 -1.89 0.96
CA ARG A 510 35.96 -3.21 1.05
C ARG A 510 35.86 -3.97 -0.23
N ASN A 511 34.88 -3.65 -1.08
CA ASN A 511 34.77 -4.28 -2.36
C ASN A 511 35.90 -3.79 -3.26
N TYR A 512 36.49 -4.73 -3.96
CA TYR A 512 37.14 -4.50 -5.24
C TYR A 512 36.35 -5.42 -6.16
N CYS A 513 35.92 -4.97 -7.35
CA CYS A 513 35.16 -5.84 -8.25
C CYS A 513 35.87 -7.21 -8.35
N VAL A 514 35.17 -8.34 -8.48
CA VAL A 514 35.75 -9.69 -8.28
C VAL A 514 36.96 -10.00 -9.21
N GLU A 515 37.22 -9.17 -10.22
CA GLU A 515 38.45 -9.17 -11.05
C GLU A 515 39.65 -8.42 -10.45
N GLU A 516 39.49 -7.69 -9.34
CA GLU A 516 40.43 -6.74 -8.73
C GLU A 516 40.95 -7.22 -7.36
N THR A 517 41.18 -8.52 -7.20
CA THR A 517 41.67 -9.07 -5.93
C THR A 517 43.08 -8.56 -5.56
N ASN A 518 43.12 -7.76 -4.48
CA ASN A 518 44.21 -7.53 -3.53
C ASN A 518 45.68 -7.64 -4.01
N THR A 519 46.38 -6.50 -4.14
CA THR A 519 47.86 -6.49 -4.02
C THR A 519 48.51 -5.24 -3.42
N VAL A 520 47.78 -4.23 -2.90
CA VAL A 520 48.43 -3.05 -2.30
C VAL A 520 48.13 -2.92 -0.80
N PRO A 521 49.06 -3.28 0.11
CA PRO A 521 48.86 -3.23 1.56
C PRO A 521 48.38 -1.88 2.09
N ASP A 522 48.77 -0.78 1.43
CA ASP A 522 48.42 0.59 1.82
C ASP A 522 46.92 0.88 1.73
N TYR A 523 46.17 0.15 0.90
CA TYR A 523 44.73 0.35 0.66
C TYR A 523 43.86 -0.73 1.34
N ALA A 524 44.49 -1.67 2.06
CA ALA A 524 43.80 -2.76 2.74
C ALA A 524 42.86 -2.26 3.84
N GLY A 525 41.68 -2.89 3.94
CA GLY A 525 40.65 -2.55 4.92
C GLY A 525 40.01 -1.17 4.71
N GLY A 526 40.12 -0.61 3.50
CA GLY A 526 39.49 0.67 3.15
C GLY A 526 40.22 1.90 3.70
N ARG A 527 41.49 1.80 4.11
CA ARG A 527 42.29 2.94 4.62
C ARG A 527 42.87 3.80 3.50
N TRP A 528 42.01 4.35 2.65
CA TRP A 528 42.42 5.02 1.42
C TRP A 528 42.91 6.45 1.65
N GLU A 529 42.30 7.20 2.57
CA GLU A 529 42.61 8.61 2.82
C GLU A 529 44.08 8.85 3.18
N PRO A 530 44.69 8.12 4.14
CA PRO A 530 46.09 8.33 4.47
C PRO A 530 47.02 7.95 3.31
N ALA A 531 46.69 6.89 2.58
CA ALA A 531 47.47 6.41 1.44
C ALA A 531 47.45 7.41 0.27
N ILE A 532 46.27 7.93 -0.07
CA ILE A 532 46.07 8.95 -1.12
C ILE A 532 46.79 10.24 -0.71
N ARG A 533 46.60 10.72 0.52
CA ARG A 533 47.25 11.96 0.99
C ARG A 533 48.76 11.85 0.93
N LYS A 534 49.33 10.73 1.39
CA LYS A 534 50.77 10.46 1.31
C LYS A 534 51.24 10.41 -0.15
N PHE A 535 50.52 9.70 -1.01
CA PHE A 535 50.85 9.59 -2.43
C PHE A 535 50.86 10.95 -3.12
N LEU A 536 49.78 11.74 -2.99
CA LEU A 536 49.66 13.06 -3.62
C LEU A 536 50.69 14.06 -3.09
N ALA A 537 51.04 14.01 -1.80
CA ALA A 537 52.09 14.85 -1.22
C ALA A 537 53.48 14.52 -1.77
N SER A 538 53.74 13.24 -2.07
CA SER A 538 55.02 12.77 -2.62
C SER A 538 55.11 12.83 -4.16
N ASN A 539 53.99 13.03 -4.86
CA ASN A 539 53.92 12.97 -6.31
C ASN A 539 53.43 14.30 -6.92
N PRO A 540 54.34 15.09 -7.55
CA PRO A 540 54.00 16.37 -8.15
C PRO A 540 53.33 16.26 -9.53
N GLU A 541 53.26 15.07 -10.14
CA GLU A 541 52.67 14.91 -11.48
C GLU A 541 51.15 15.15 -11.47
N VAL A 542 50.62 15.86 -12.47
CA VAL A 542 49.17 16.06 -12.62
C VAL A 542 48.48 14.71 -12.92
N ILE A 543 47.37 14.42 -12.24
CA ILE A 543 46.70 13.11 -12.27
C ILE A 543 45.39 13.18 -13.05
N ILE A 544 44.51 14.14 -12.76
CA ILE A 544 43.14 14.18 -13.32
C ILE A 544 43.12 14.02 -14.85
N PRO A 545 43.95 14.72 -15.65
CA PRO A 545 43.92 14.59 -17.12
C PRO A 545 44.14 13.16 -17.61
N ARG A 546 44.99 12.37 -16.94
CA ARG A 546 45.22 10.96 -17.27
C ARG A 546 44.11 10.08 -16.71
N LEU A 547 43.66 10.36 -15.48
CA LEU A 547 42.67 9.55 -14.78
C LEU A 547 41.31 9.56 -15.48
N VAL A 548 40.86 10.72 -15.98
CA VAL A 548 39.51 10.86 -16.57
C VAL A 548 39.38 10.24 -17.96
N ASP A 549 40.50 9.85 -18.60
CA ASP A 549 40.50 9.17 -19.89
C ASP A 549 40.53 7.62 -19.74
N ARG A 550 40.63 7.10 -18.50
CA ARG A 550 40.72 5.66 -18.23
C ARG A 550 39.35 4.99 -18.25
N GLN A 551 39.30 3.78 -18.80
CA GLN A 551 38.12 2.92 -18.73
C GLN A 551 38.12 2.09 -17.44
N THR A 552 36.93 1.67 -16.98
CA THR A 552 36.79 0.96 -15.69
C THR A 552 37.70 -0.26 -15.61
N GLY A 553 37.73 -1.11 -16.65
CA GLY A 553 38.54 -2.34 -16.68
C GLY A 553 40.05 -2.13 -16.81
N GLU A 554 40.52 -0.90 -16.99
CA GLU A 554 41.95 -0.59 -17.08
C GLU A 554 42.53 -0.04 -15.78
N LEU A 555 41.68 0.37 -14.84
CA LEU A 555 42.08 1.06 -13.61
C LEU A 555 42.87 0.13 -12.69
N THR A 556 44.01 0.61 -12.21
CA THR A 556 44.77 -0.05 -11.14
C THR A 556 44.09 0.16 -9.78
N PRO A 557 44.37 -0.66 -8.75
CA PRO A 557 43.79 -0.47 -7.41
C PRO A 557 44.01 0.94 -6.83
N ARG A 558 45.16 1.56 -7.13
CA ARG A 558 45.43 2.96 -6.75
C ARG A 558 44.53 3.93 -7.51
N GLU A 559 44.36 3.74 -8.81
CA GLU A 559 43.50 4.59 -9.62
C GLU A 559 42.03 4.50 -9.17
N HIS A 560 41.52 3.34 -8.75
CA HIS A 560 40.21 3.25 -8.09
C HIS A 560 40.10 4.15 -6.85
N ALA A 561 41.12 4.13 -5.99
CA ALA A 561 41.15 4.98 -4.81
C ALA A 561 41.19 6.48 -5.16
N LEU A 562 41.92 6.86 -6.22
CA LEU A 562 41.95 8.24 -6.72
C LEU A 562 40.60 8.63 -7.35
N CYS A 563 39.96 7.74 -8.11
CA CYS A 563 38.63 7.94 -8.69
C CYS A 563 37.57 8.16 -7.60
N TRP A 564 37.61 7.36 -6.52
CA TRP A 564 36.76 7.57 -5.35
C TRP A 564 36.97 8.95 -4.73
N SER A 565 38.23 9.33 -4.48
CA SER A 565 38.55 10.62 -3.88
C SER A 565 38.11 11.80 -4.76
N LEU A 566 38.28 11.67 -6.08
CA LEU A 566 37.84 12.66 -7.05
C LEU A 566 36.31 12.78 -7.09
N PHE A 567 35.60 11.65 -7.10
CA PHE A 567 34.14 11.62 -7.06
C PHE A 567 33.61 12.22 -5.76
N GLU A 568 34.19 11.89 -4.61
CA GLU A 568 33.82 12.46 -3.31
C GLU A 568 34.06 13.98 -3.27
N TRP A 569 35.13 14.48 -3.88
CA TRP A 569 35.38 15.91 -4.02
C TRP A 569 34.31 16.59 -4.87
N LEU A 570 33.94 16.00 -6.01
CA LEU A 570 32.83 16.50 -6.84
C LEU A 570 31.51 16.47 -6.06
N ARG A 571 31.21 15.38 -5.37
CA ARG A 571 29.96 15.21 -4.63
C ARG A 571 29.82 16.21 -3.48
N LYS A 572 30.92 16.59 -2.83
CA LYS A 572 30.93 17.54 -1.70
C LYS A 572 31.01 19.00 -2.11
N ASN A 573 31.73 19.33 -3.18
CA ASN A 573 32.04 20.72 -3.53
C ASN A 573 31.36 21.17 -4.84
N HIS A 574 30.92 20.22 -5.67
CA HIS A 574 30.38 20.45 -7.01
C HIS A 574 29.16 19.55 -7.30
N THR A 575 28.28 19.32 -6.31
CA THR A 575 27.14 18.38 -6.43
C THR A 575 26.26 18.68 -7.65
N GLN A 576 26.02 19.95 -7.96
CA GLN A 576 25.23 20.36 -9.14
C GLN A 576 25.86 19.97 -10.48
N ALA A 577 27.17 19.67 -10.51
CA ALA A 577 27.87 19.21 -11.71
C ALA A 577 27.69 17.71 -11.98
N LEU A 578 27.25 16.91 -10.99
CA LEU A 578 27.18 15.45 -11.13
C LEU A 578 26.22 15.01 -12.25
N SER A 579 24.98 15.51 -12.25
CA SER A 579 23.96 15.20 -13.26
C SER A 579 24.38 15.55 -14.69
N PRO A 580 24.85 16.78 -15.00
CA PRO A 580 25.28 17.10 -16.34
C PRO A 580 26.58 16.39 -16.76
N ILE A 581 27.50 16.08 -15.82
CA ILE A 581 28.66 15.23 -16.10
C ILE A 581 28.19 13.83 -16.52
N LEU A 582 27.32 13.19 -15.74
CA LEU A 582 26.81 11.85 -16.06
C LEU A 582 26.10 11.82 -17.43
N SER A 583 25.19 12.77 -17.68
CA SER A 583 24.47 12.88 -18.95
C SER A 583 25.41 13.10 -20.14
N GLY A 584 26.44 13.93 -19.93
CA GLY A 584 27.48 14.17 -20.92
C GLY A 584 28.31 12.94 -21.23
N LEU A 585 28.75 12.19 -20.22
CA LEU A 585 29.50 10.94 -20.37
C LEU A 585 28.68 9.89 -21.12
N GLN A 586 27.39 9.75 -20.80
CA GLN A 586 26.48 8.85 -21.53
C GLN A 586 26.34 9.21 -23.02
N SER A 587 26.52 10.49 -23.34
CA SER A 587 26.54 11.03 -24.70
C SER A 587 27.95 11.10 -25.32
N ARG A 588 28.95 10.44 -24.70
CA ARG A 588 30.36 10.38 -25.13
C ARG A 588 31.05 11.76 -25.22
N LYS A 589 30.61 12.72 -24.41
CA LYS A 589 31.27 14.02 -24.32
C LYS A 589 32.57 13.89 -23.52
N PRO A 590 33.72 14.40 -24.02
CA PRO A 590 34.99 14.29 -23.31
C PRO A 590 34.95 14.95 -21.93
N ALA A 591 35.52 14.29 -20.92
CA ALA A 591 35.53 14.79 -19.53
C ALA A 591 36.12 16.21 -19.41
N ARG A 592 37.16 16.55 -20.20
CA ARG A 592 37.74 17.90 -20.24
C ARG A 592 36.72 19.01 -20.54
N ASN A 593 35.72 18.72 -21.39
CA ASN A 593 34.68 19.68 -21.73
C ASN A 593 33.66 19.77 -20.60
N LEU A 594 33.30 18.63 -20.00
CA LEU A 594 32.35 18.56 -18.89
C LEU A 594 32.85 19.29 -17.64
N PHE A 595 34.15 19.18 -17.32
CA PHE A 595 34.76 19.94 -16.23
C PHE A 595 34.69 21.45 -16.50
N ARG A 596 35.06 21.89 -17.71
CA ARG A 596 35.03 23.32 -18.06
C ARG A 596 33.61 23.89 -17.97
N GLU A 597 32.62 23.15 -18.45
CA GLU A 597 31.24 23.62 -18.54
C GLU A 597 30.48 23.53 -17.23
N HIS A 598 30.71 22.50 -16.42
CA HIS A 598 29.85 22.19 -15.26
C HIS A 598 30.58 22.29 -13.92
N VAL A 599 31.90 22.12 -13.88
CA VAL A 599 32.72 22.38 -12.68
C VAL A 599 33.25 23.83 -12.70
N GLY A 600 33.32 24.44 -13.90
CA GLY A 600 33.82 25.80 -14.09
C GLY A 600 35.36 25.89 -14.12
N MET A 601 36.05 24.77 -14.33
CA MET A 601 37.51 24.66 -14.29
C MET A 601 38.02 23.75 -15.41
N ASP A 602 39.22 24.00 -15.92
CA ASP A 602 39.92 22.99 -16.71
C ASP A 602 40.51 21.87 -15.82
N LEU A 603 41.03 20.81 -16.44
CA LEU A 603 41.51 19.65 -15.70
C LEU A 603 42.78 19.93 -14.87
N LEU A 604 43.58 20.94 -15.22
CA LEU A 604 44.78 21.30 -14.46
C LEU A 604 44.39 22.06 -13.18
N ALA A 605 43.48 23.02 -13.32
CA ALA A 605 42.90 23.74 -12.19
C ALA A 605 42.15 22.79 -11.26
N ALA A 606 41.35 21.87 -11.82
CA ALA A 606 40.63 20.86 -11.04
C ALA A 606 41.58 19.94 -10.24
N ASP A 607 42.72 19.54 -10.83
CA ASP A 607 43.73 18.70 -10.15
C ASP A 607 44.32 19.44 -8.95
N ALA A 608 44.67 20.72 -9.12
CA ALA A 608 45.19 21.56 -8.05
C ALA A 608 44.17 21.74 -6.91
N THR A 609 42.90 22.03 -7.23
CA THR A 609 41.85 22.22 -6.22
C THR A 609 41.50 20.93 -5.49
N TRP A 610 41.43 19.80 -6.21
CA TRP A 610 41.20 18.49 -5.60
C TRP A 610 42.36 18.10 -4.67
N ARG A 611 43.61 18.31 -5.09
CA ARG A 611 44.80 18.07 -4.24
C ARG A 611 44.80 18.90 -2.96
N ALA A 612 44.46 20.19 -3.07
CA ALA A 612 44.33 21.07 -1.90
C ALA A 612 43.25 20.55 -0.94
N TRP A 613 42.08 20.17 -1.48
CA TRP A 613 41.02 19.57 -0.69
C TRP A 613 41.44 18.26 -0.02
N VAL A 614 42.17 17.37 -0.71
CA VAL A 614 42.70 16.13 -0.11
C VAL A 614 43.65 16.43 1.04
N ALA A 615 44.55 17.41 0.88
CA ALA A 615 45.55 17.75 1.90
C ALA A 615 44.89 18.19 3.22
N GLU A 616 43.75 18.89 3.13
CA GLU A 616 42.93 19.36 4.23
C GLU A 616 41.99 18.27 4.78
N ALA A 617 41.13 17.70 3.92
CA ALA A 617 40.07 16.79 4.31
C ALA A 617 40.59 15.48 4.93
N TYR A 618 41.76 15.00 4.48
CA TYR A 618 42.36 13.74 4.94
C TYR A 618 43.45 13.94 6.01
N ALA A 619 43.44 15.08 6.72
CA ALA A 619 44.38 15.36 7.80
C ALA A 619 44.17 14.44 9.04
N PRO A 620 45.20 14.19 9.88
CA PRO A 620 45.12 13.17 10.93
C PRO A 620 44.16 13.55 12.07
N SER A 621 43.86 14.83 12.26
CA SER A 621 42.92 15.32 13.28
C SER A 621 41.45 15.20 12.87
N THR A 622 41.13 15.14 11.58
CA THR A 622 39.76 14.97 11.06
C THR A 622 39.32 13.50 10.99
N LEU A 623 40.25 12.55 11.13
CA LEU A 623 40.00 11.11 11.03
C LEU A 623 39.57 10.43 12.35
N LYS A 624 39.48 11.16 13.48
CA LYS A 624 39.13 10.61 14.80
C LYS A 624 37.64 10.54 15.13
N GLY A 625 36.74 10.83 14.17
CA GLY A 625 35.30 10.97 14.44
C GLY A 625 34.36 10.34 13.42
N ARG A 626 34.81 9.40 12.59
CA ARG A 626 33.94 8.64 11.67
C ARG A 626 33.84 7.19 12.07
#